data_AF-A0A6G0UID1-F1
#
_entry.id   AF-A0A6G0UID1-F1
#
_cell.length_a   1.000
_cell.length_b   1.000
_cell.length_c   1.000
_cell.angle_alpha   90.00
_cell.angle_beta   90.00
_cell.angle_gamma   90.00
#
_symmetry.space_group_name_H-M   'P 1'
#
loop_
_entity.id
_entity.type
_entity.pdbx_description
1 polymer ?
#
loop_
_entity_poly.entity_id
_entity_poly.type
_entity_poly.pdbx_seq_one_letter_code
_entity_poly.pdbx_strand_id
1 'polypeptide(L)'
;MDCLWELEPDCITIDQFRQYFNVDSSEATQYVLDYFMTKYKCNQGYKDVMKHFYCIGEVGLYKTGDLIKCEKSLQSALGNNRGCADYNTYVTCLIDVFTKYCESGIKNYICNLKVNGIIDAIPDCKGQLQTCPDQGFKFHLPIGRLHKVQQAKRVLKTGHYIFP
;
A
#
# COMPACT_ATOMS: atom_id res chain seq x y z
N MET A 1 19.08 -1.74 -17.05
CA MET A 1 18.34 -2.12 -15.82
C MET A 1 17.03 -1.37 -15.93
N ASP A 2 16.09 -1.96 -16.66
CA ASP A 2 14.94 -1.27 -17.27
C ASP A 2 13.69 -1.40 -16.40
N CYS A 3 13.71 -0.75 -15.25
CA CYS A 3 12.61 -0.72 -14.28
C CYS A 3 11.37 0.06 -14.77
N LEU A 4 11.49 0.81 -15.88
CA LEU A 4 10.41 1.66 -16.39
C LEU A 4 9.37 0.91 -17.23
N TRP A 5 9.67 -0.33 -17.65
CA TRP A 5 8.86 -1.08 -18.61
C TRP A 5 8.31 -2.41 -18.08
N GLU A 6 8.86 -2.95 -17.00
CA GLU A 6 8.38 -4.19 -16.38
C GLU A 6 7.57 -3.89 -15.11
N LEU A 7 6.37 -4.46 -15.05
CA LEU A 7 5.46 -4.48 -13.88
C LEU A 7 6.01 -5.34 -12.73
N GLU A 8 7.31 -5.27 -12.47
CA GLU A 8 7.97 -5.97 -11.39
C GLU A 8 7.75 -5.19 -10.08
N PRO A 9 7.22 -5.83 -9.02
CA PRO A 9 6.85 -5.17 -7.77
C PRO A 9 8.04 -4.60 -6.98
N ASP A 10 9.28 -4.92 -7.36
CA ASP A 10 10.49 -4.69 -6.57
C ASP A 10 11.39 -3.56 -7.13
N CYS A 11 10.89 -2.81 -8.12
CA CYS A 11 11.70 -1.87 -8.90
C CYS A 11 11.60 -0.40 -8.47
N ILE A 12 10.63 -0.05 -7.62
CA ILE A 12 10.41 1.32 -7.16
C ILE A 12 10.66 1.38 -5.65
N THR A 13 11.89 1.76 -5.29
CA THR A 13 12.31 2.00 -3.90
C THR A 13 12.69 3.47 -3.71
N ILE A 14 12.68 3.92 -2.45
CA ILE A 14 13.06 5.29 -2.11
C ILE A 14 14.48 5.60 -2.60
N ASP A 15 15.44 4.71 -2.37
CA ASP A 15 16.84 4.93 -2.74
C ASP A 15 17.06 4.94 -4.25
N GLN A 16 16.44 4.02 -4.99
CA GLN A 16 16.51 4.01 -6.45
C GLN A 16 15.89 5.28 -7.04
N PHE A 17 14.72 5.69 -6.55
CA PHE A 17 14.05 6.90 -7.05
C PHE A 17 14.90 8.16 -6.82
N ARG A 18 15.52 8.28 -5.63
CA ARG A 18 16.48 9.36 -5.33
C ARG A 18 17.66 9.36 -6.28
N GLN A 19 18.26 8.19 -6.52
CA GLN A 19 19.44 8.07 -7.38
C GLN A 19 19.13 8.41 -8.85
N TYR A 20 17.98 7.97 -9.36
CA TYR A 20 17.62 8.19 -10.76
C TYR A 20 17.20 9.64 -11.04
N PHE A 21 16.45 10.27 -10.13
CA PHE A 21 15.87 11.60 -10.36
C PHE A 21 16.60 12.73 -9.62
N ASN A 22 17.63 12.41 -8.83
CA ASN A 22 18.40 13.37 -8.02
C ASN A 22 17.51 14.26 -7.14
N VAL A 23 16.56 13.62 -6.44
CA VAL A 23 15.59 14.26 -5.53
C VAL A 23 15.93 13.97 -4.07
N ASP A 24 15.38 14.78 -3.15
CA ASP A 24 15.58 14.58 -1.73
C ASP A 24 14.81 13.33 -1.20
N SER A 25 15.11 12.94 0.04
CA SER A 25 14.52 11.74 0.65
C SER A 25 13.05 11.91 1.05
N SER A 26 12.56 13.15 1.18
CA SER A 26 11.16 13.44 1.45
C SER A 26 10.34 13.31 0.18
N GLU A 27 10.78 13.94 -0.92
CA GLU A 27 10.15 13.85 -2.23
C GLU A 27 10.08 12.40 -2.73
N ALA A 28 11.18 11.66 -2.61
CA ALA A 28 11.20 10.26 -2.98
C ALA A 28 10.27 9.40 -2.11
N THR A 29 10.20 9.66 -0.80
CA THR A 29 9.26 8.95 0.08
C THR A 29 7.81 9.23 -0.29
N GLN A 30 7.45 10.49 -0.56
CA GLN A 30 6.11 10.85 -0.99
C GLN A 30 5.73 10.15 -2.30
N TYR A 31 6.62 10.18 -3.30
CA TYR A 31 6.38 9.53 -4.58
C TYR A 31 6.18 8.02 -4.44
N VAL A 32 7.08 7.34 -3.73
CA VAL A 32 7.02 5.88 -3.57
C VAL A 32 5.77 5.46 -2.79
N LEU A 33 5.39 6.20 -1.75
CA LEU A 33 4.14 6.00 -1.04
C LEU A 33 2.92 6.15 -1.96
N ASP A 34 2.87 7.23 -2.75
CA ASP A 34 1.78 7.48 -3.68
C ASP A 34 1.68 6.41 -4.77
N TYR A 35 2.81 5.92 -5.26
CA TYR A 35 2.87 4.81 -6.21
C TYR A 35 2.22 3.55 -5.63
N PHE A 36 2.63 3.11 -4.45
CA PHE A 36 2.09 1.88 -3.84
C PHE A 36 0.64 2.03 -3.38
N MET A 37 0.26 3.20 -2.87
CA MET A 37 -1.15 3.51 -2.59
C MET A 37 -2.00 3.45 -3.87
N THR A 38 -1.49 3.99 -4.99
CA THR A 38 -2.19 3.93 -6.29
C THR A 38 -2.29 2.51 -6.81
N LYS A 39 -1.21 1.73 -6.72
CA LYS A 39 -1.21 0.29 -7.04
C LYS A 39 -2.27 -0.48 -6.25
N TYR A 40 -2.42 -0.19 -4.95
CA TYR A 40 -3.47 -0.78 -4.12
C TYR A 40 -4.87 -0.37 -4.61
N LYS A 41 -5.11 0.93 -4.84
CA LYS A 41 -6.39 1.46 -5.34
C LYS A 41 -6.81 0.83 -6.67
N CYS A 42 -5.86 0.60 -7.58
CA CYS A 42 -6.15 0.02 -8.89
C CYS A 42 -6.31 -1.51 -8.88
N ASN A 43 -6.01 -2.17 -7.76
CA ASN A 43 -6.07 -3.63 -7.64
C ASN A 43 -6.99 -4.04 -6.48
N GLN A 44 -6.43 -4.40 -5.33
CA GLN A 44 -7.19 -4.93 -4.19
C GLN A 44 -8.24 -3.94 -3.66
N GLY A 45 -7.91 -2.65 -3.67
CA GLY A 45 -8.79 -1.57 -3.20
C GLY A 45 -9.81 -1.08 -4.23
N TYR A 46 -9.80 -1.60 -5.46
CA TYR A 46 -10.60 -1.02 -6.56
C TYR A 46 -12.09 -1.01 -6.26
N LYS A 47 -12.64 -2.11 -5.74
CA LYS A 47 -14.07 -2.18 -5.39
C LYS A 47 -14.44 -1.18 -4.30
N ASP A 48 -13.58 -0.97 -3.31
CA ASP A 48 -13.82 -0.02 -2.23
C ASP A 48 -13.70 1.42 -2.70
N VAL A 49 -12.72 1.73 -3.54
CA VAL A 49 -12.57 3.03 -4.21
C VAL A 49 -13.86 3.37 -4.96
N MET A 50 -14.35 2.45 -5.78
CA MET A 50 -15.56 2.69 -6.58
C MET A 50 -16.81 2.80 -5.70
N LYS A 51 -16.93 1.95 -4.67
CA LYS A 51 -18.04 2.00 -3.70
C LYS A 51 -18.09 3.34 -2.96
N HIS A 52 -16.94 3.89 -2.59
CA HIS A 52 -16.83 5.10 -1.78
C HIS A 52 -16.41 6.34 -2.57
N PHE A 53 -16.40 6.28 -3.90
CA PHE A 53 -15.80 7.29 -4.78
C PHE A 53 -16.27 8.71 -4.48
N TYR A 54 -17.59 8.92 -4.43
CA TYR A 54 -18.17 10.23 -4.16
C TYR A 54 -17.78 10.76 -2.78
N CYS A 55 -17.86 9.91 -1.75
CA CYS A 55 -17.52 10.34 -0.40
C CYS A 55 -16.03 10.66 -0.25
N ILE A 56 -15.15 9.87 -0.89
CA ILE A 56 -13.71 10.16 -0.90
C ILE A 56 -13.45 11.51 -1.58
N GLY A 57 -14.12 11.78 -2.69
CA GLY A 57 -14.05 13.06 -3.40
C GLY A 57 -14.52 14.23 -2.53
N GLU A 58 -15.67 14.11 -1.87
CA GLU A 58 -16.22 15.15 -1.00
C GLU A 58 -15.33 15.44 0.22
N VAL A 59 -14.78 14.42 0.87
CA VAL A 59 -13.81 14.59 1.96
C VAL A 59 -12.56 15.31 1.43
N GLY A 60 -12.07 14.95 0.24
CA GLY A 60 -10.95 15.62 -0.41
C GLY A 60 -11.18 17.11 -0.65
N LEU A 61 -12.41 17.49 -1.03
CA LEU A 61 -12.79 18.88 -1.32
C LEU A 61 -13.11 19.70 -0.07
N TYR A 62 -13.89 19.15 0.86
CA TYR A 62 -14.45 19.91 1.99
C TYR A 62 -13.67 19.72 3.30
N LYS A 63 -12.81 18.69 3.39
CA LYS A 63 -12.04 18.35 4.60
C LYS A 63 -10.54 18.35 4.36
N THR A 64 -10.09 19.01 3.30
CA THR A 64 -8.66 19.21 3.00
C THR A 64 -7.90 19.75 4.21
N GLY A 65 -8.51 20.69 4.97
CA GLY A 65 -7.91 21.23 6.18
C GLY A 65 -7.65 20.19 7.27
N ASP A 66 -8.53 19.20 7.44
CA ASP A 66 -8.34 18.12 8.42
C ASP A 66 -7.35 17.07 7.92
N LEU A 67 -7.35 16.77 6.61
CA LEU A 67 -6.34 15.91 6.00
C LEU A 67 -4.93 16.49 6.13
N ILE A 68 -4.78 17.80 5.89
CA ILE A 68 -3.51 18.53 6.07
C ILE A 68 -3.06 18.49 7.53
N LYS A 69 -3.98 18.54 8.51
CA LYS A 69 -3.61 18.41 9.93
C LYS A 69 -3.02 17.04 10.22
N CYS A 70 -3.61 15.96 9.71
CA CYS A 70 -3.06 14.61 9.86
C CYS A 70 -1.65 14.53 9.27
N GLU A 71 -1.45 15.08 8.06
CA GLU A 71 -0.14 15.08 7.40
C GLU A 71 0.90 15.93 8.14
N LYS A 72 0.55 17.14 8.58
CA LYS A 72 1.44 17.99 9.38
C LYS A 72 1.83 17.33 10.70
N SER A 73 0.90 16.62 11.33
CA SER A 73 1.19 15.85 12.54
C SER A 73 2.21 14.75 12.27
N LEU A 74 2.08 14.04 11.14
CA LEU A 74 3.05 13.04 10.72
C LEU A 74 4.41 13.67 10.43
N GLN A 75 4.46 14.75 9.64
CA GLN A 75 5.72 15.44 9.30
C GLN A 75 6.43 15.96 10.56
N SER A 76 5.69 16.49 11.52
CA SER A 76 6.25 16.98 12.79
C SER A 76 6.81 15.84 13.65
N ALA A 77 6.15 14.68 13.64
CA ALA A 77 6.57 13.51 14.42
C ALA A 77 7.78 12.79 13.78
N LEU A 78 7.82 12.68 12.46
CA LEU A 78 8.88 11.96 11.74
C LEU A 78 10.26 12.61 11.87
N GLY A 79 10.35 13.92 12.12
CA GLY A 79 11.61 14.63 12.39
C GLY A 79 12.80 14.11 11.55
N ASN A 80 13.90 13.73 12.24
CA ASN A 80 15.03 13.01 11.64
C ASN A 80 14.96 11.48 11.81
N ASN A 81 13.99 10.95 12.57
CA ASN A 81 13.89 9.53 12.91
C ASN A 81 12.50 9.00 12.58
N ARG A 82 12.39 8.24 11.50
CA ARG A 82 11.13 7.75 10.94
C ARG A 82 10.63 6.55 11.75
N GLY A 83 9.77 6.80 12.75
CA GLY A 83 9.13 5.75 13.54
C GLY A 83 7.90 5.15 12.86
N CYS A 84 7.78 3.83 12.81
CA CYS A 84 6.57 3.16 12.30
C CYS A 84 5.31 3.44 13.14
N ALA A 85 5.49 3.83 14.41
CA ALA A 85 4.39 4.25 15.29
C ALA A 85 3.72 5.57 14.83
N ASP A 86 4.49 6.50 14.26
CA ASP A 86 3.95 7.78 13.79
C ASP A 86 3.01 7.58 12.60
N TYR A 87 3.33 6.60 11.75
CA TYR A 87 2.44 6.16 10.69
C TYR A 87 1.12 5.60 11.23
N ASN A 88 1.12 4.85 12.34
CA ASN A 88 -0.13 4.39 12.95
C ASN A 88 -1.01 5.56 13.40
N THR A 89 -0.42 6.56 14.06
CA THR A 89 -1.13 7.79 14.45
C THR A 89 -1.72 8.51 13.24
N TYR A 90 -0.96 8.61 12.15
CA TYR A 90 -1.42 9.18 10.89
C TYR A 90 -2.58 8.39 10.27
N VAL A 91 -2.48 7.07 10.19
CA VAL A 91 -3.55 6.24 9.63
C VAL A 91 -4.83 6.36 10.48
N THR A 92 -4.72 6.36 11.81
CA THR A 92 -5.86 6.59 12.71
C THR A 92 -6.50 7.95 12.50
N CYS A 93 -5.69 9.01 12.40
CA CYS A 93 -6.18 10.36 12.11
C CYS A 93 -7.00 10.40 10.80
N LEU A 94 -6.52 9.75 9.75
CA LEU A 94 -7.26 9.67 8.49
C LEU A 94 -8.55 8.87 8.63
N ILE A 95 -8.53 7.72 9.29
CA ILE A 95 -9.75 6.94 9.54
C ILE A 95 -10.81 7.80 10.23
N ASP A 96 -10.42 8.57 11.24
CA ASP A 96 -11.33 9.45 11.98
C ASP A 96 -11.90 10.57 11.11
N VAL A 97 -11.10 11.15 10.20
CA VAL A 97 -11.59 12.14 9.24
C VAL A 97 -12.62 11.49 8.31
N PHE A 98 -12.29 10.36 7.68
CA PHE A 98 -13.17 9.73 6.70
C PHE A 98 -14.45 9.15 7.31
N THR A 99 -14.38 8.53 8.49
CA THR A 99 -15.56 7.92 9.14
C THR A 99 -16.59 8.92 9.66
N LYS A 100 -16.20 10.18 9.86
CA LYS A 100 -17.14 11.26 10.20
C LYS A 100 -18.08 11.62 9.05
N TYR A 101 -17.69 11.35 7.80
CA TYR A 101 -18.41 11.79 6.62
C TYR A 101 -18.83 10.65 5.70
N CYS A 102 -18.16 9.51 5.75
CA CYS A 102 -18.45 8.34 4.93
C CYS A 102 -19.02 7.18 5.73
N GLU A 103 -19.72 6.29 5.04
CA GLU A 103 -20.26 5.05 5.61
C GLU A 103 -19.18 4.17 6.25
N SER A 104 -19.58 3.31 7.19
CA SER A 104 -18.69 2.51 8.06
C SER A 104 -17.66 1.64 7.33
N GLY A 105 -17.90 1.27 6.07
CA GLY A 105 -16.95 0.52 5.24
C GLY A 105 -15.67 1.29 4.89
N ILE A 106 -15.71 2.63 4.94
CA ILE A 106 -14.58 3.48 4.58
C ILE A 106 -13.35 3.23 5.47
N LYS A 107 -13.56 2.89 6.74
CA LYS A 107 -12.47 2.75 7.72
C LYS A 107 -11.52 1.62 7.32
N ASN A 108 -12.09 0.51 6.85
CA ASN A 108 -11.33 -0.67 6.44
C ASN A 108 -10.54 -0.35 5.17
N TYR A 109 -11.16 0.37 4.23
CA TYR A 109 -10.50 0.81 3.01
C TYR A 109 -9.32 1.75 3.30
N ILE A 110 -9.54 2.82 4.09
CA ILE A 110 -8.49 3.79 4.43
C ILE A 110 -7.35 3.13 5.19
N CYS A 111 -7.66 2.26 6.15
CA CYS A 111 -6.66 1.49 6.88
C CYS A 111 -5.81 0.67 5.92
N ASN A 112 -6.44 -0.20 5.11
CA ASN A 112 -5.71 -1.08 4.21
C ASN A 112 -4.93 -0.30 3.14
N LEU A 113 -5.49 0.77 2.59
CA LEU A 113 -4.80 1.63 1.63
C LEU A 113 -3.49 2.16 2.21
N LYS A 114 -3.54 2.72 3.42
CA LYS A 114 -2.37 3.35 4.03
C LYS A 114 -1.37 2.32 4.55
N VAL A 115 -1.83 1.28 5.24
CA VAL A 115 -0.94 0.25 5.78
C VAL A 115 -0.22 -0.52 4.67
N ASN A 116 -0.91 -0.93 3.60
CA ASN A 116 -0.24 -1.60 2.48
C ASN A 116 0.71 -0.65 1.74
N GLY A 117 0.30 0.61 1.50
CA GLY A 117 1.17 1.60 0.87
C GLY A 117 2.46 1.86 1.66
N ILE A 118 2.38 1.92 2.99
CA ILE A 118 3.53 2.14 3.87
C ILE A 118 4.41 0.90 3.96
N ILE A 119 3.85 -0.31 4.05
CA ILE A 119 4.64 -1.56 4.07
C ILE A 119 5.40 -1.74 2.77
N ASP A 120 4.77 -1.48 1.63
CA ASP A 120 5.42 -1.62 0.33
C ASP A 120 6.50 -0.55 0.12
N ALA A 121 6.27 0.69 0.59
CA ALA A 121 7.24 1.78 0.48
C ALA A 121 8.40 1.69 1.50
N ILE A 122 8.11 1.19 2.71
CA ILE A 122 9.01 1.11 3.86
C ILE A 122 8.86 -0.29 4.48
N PRO A 123 9.52 -1.31 3.91
CA PRO A 123 9.40 -2.69 4.38
C PRO A 123 9.75 -2.90 5.85
N ASP A 124 10.59 -2.04 6.43
CA ASP A 124 10.98 -2.06 7.84
C ASP A 124 9.78 -1.88 8.79
N CYS A 125 8.69 -1.26 8.32
CA CYS A 125 7.46 -1.10 9.10
C CYS A 125 6.55 -2.34 9.08
N LYS A 126 6.93 -3.40 8.36
CA LYS A 126 6.18 -4.67 8.36
C LYS A 126 6.15 -5.27 9.77
N GLY A 127 4.93 -5.51 10.27
CA GLY A 127 4.70 -6.02 11.63
C GLY A 127 4.73 -4.96 12.73
N GLN A 128 5.01 -3.70 12.40
CA GLN A 128 4.96 -2.57 13.34
C GLN A 128 3.72 -1.67 13.14
N LEU A 129 3.07 -1.79 11.98
CA LEU A 129 1.83 -1.08 11.69
C LEU A 129 0.61 -1.79 12.29
N GLN A 130 -0.45 -1.01 12.52
CA GLN A 130 -1.73 -1.50 12.98
C GLN A 130 -2.35 -2.51 12.02
N THR A 131 -3.10 -3.45 12.56
CA THR A 131 -3.82 -4.46 11.77
C THR A 131 -5.11 -3.87 11.21
N CYS A 132 -5.27 -3.98 9.90
CA CYS A 132 -6.51 -3.62 9.22
C CYS A 132 -7.36 -4.88 9.03
N PRO A 133 -8.70 -4.78 9.12
CA PRO A 133 -9.56 -5.91 8.80
C PRO A 133 -9.30 -6.39 7.38
N ASP A 134 -9.19 -7.71 7.21
CA ASP A 134 -8.99 -8.33 5.91
C ASP A 134 -10.15 -7.97 4.99
N GLN A 135 -9.82 -7.32 3.87
CA GLN A 135 -10.74 -7.19 2.76
C GLN A 135 -10.88 -8.60 2.19
N GLY A 136 -12.03 -9.25 2.41
CA GLY A 136 -12.30 -10.65 2.06
C GLY A 136 -12.27 -10.93 0.54
N PHE A 137 -11.12 -10.79 -0.09
CA PHE A 137 -10.89 -11.03 -1.50
C PHE A 137 -10.04 -12.27 -1.69
N LYS A 138 -10.67 -13.32 -2.22
CA LYS A 138 -9.97 -14.41 -2.88
C LYS A 138 -9.16 -13.80 -4.02
N PHE A 139 -7.84 -14.03 -4.00
CA PHE A 139 -6.99 -13.85 -5.17
C PHE A 139 -7.65 -14.57 -6.37
N HIS A 140 -8.26 -13.83 -7.29
CA HIS A 140 -8.38 -14.32 -8.65
C HIS A 140 -7.00 -14.16 -9.28
N LEU A 141 -6.13 -15.13 -8.97
CA LEU A 141 -4.95 -15.38 -9.78
C LEU A 141 -5.45 -15.61 -11.22
N PRO A 142 -4.87 -14.96 -12.23
CA PRO A 142 -5.11 -15.36 -13.61
C PRO A 142 -4.80 -16.85 -13.71
N ILE A 143 -5.79 -17.62 -14.21
CA ILE A 143 -5.85 -19.09 -14.19
C ILE A 143 -4.56 -19.73 -14.79
N GLY A 144 -3.79 -18.98 -15.59
CA GLY A 144 -2.50 -19.42 -16.14
C GLY A 144 -1.32 -19.53 -15.18
N ARG A 145 -1.37 -18.98 -13.94
CA ARG A 145 -0.21 -19.03 -13.00
C ARG A 145 -0.35 -20.05 -11.85
N LEU A 146 -1.54 -20.59 -11.62
CA LEU A 146 -1.77 -21.64 -10.60
C LEU A 146 -1.21 -23.01 -11.00
N HIS A 147 -1.20 -23.33 -12.30
CA HIS A 147 -0.68 -24.61 -12.78
C HIS A 147 0.82 -24.81 -12.51
N LYS A 148 1.63 -23.75 -12.58
CA LYS A 148 3.08 -23.86 -12.33
C LYS A 148 3.41 -24.02 -10.84
N VAL A 149 2.64 -23.39 -9.95
CA VAL A 149 2.90 -23.46 -8.49
C VAL A 149 2.43 -24.78 -7.89
N GLN A 150 1.32 -25.36 -8.39
CA GLN A 150 0.87 -26.69 -7.94
C GLN A 150 1.71 -27.83 -8.52
N GLN A 151 2.30 -27.69 -9.70
CA GLN A 151 3.24 -28.67 -10.24
C GLN A 151 4.58 -28.65 -9.49
N ALA A 152 5.12 -27.48 -9.13
CA ALA A 152 6.37 -27.39 -8.36
C ALA A 152 6.26 -28.02 -6.95
N LYS A 153 5.09 -27.92 -6.30
CA LYS A 153 4.85 -28.56 -4.99
C LYS A 153 4.65 -30.08 -5.04
N ARG A 154 4.28 -30.66 -6.20
CA ARG A 154 4.20 -32.12 -6.37
C ARG A 154 5.57 -32.74 -6.67
N VAL A 155 6.40 -32.08 -7.48
CA VAL A 155 7.73 -32.60 -7.84
C VAL A 155 8.67 -32.68 -6.62
N LEU A 156 8.55 -31.79 -5.65
CA LEU A 156 9.36 -31.83 -4.42
C LEU A 156 8.91 -32.88 -3.39
N LYS A 157 7.72 -33.49 -3.53
CA LYS A 157 7.20 -34.48 -2.57
C LYS A 157 7.36 -35.94 -2.99
N THR A 158 7.68 -36.20 -4.25
CA THR A 158 7.93 -37.57 -4.74
C THR A 158 9.28 -37.58 -5.43
N GLY A 159 10.34 -37.75 -4.65
CA GLY A 159 11.68 -37.98 -5.18
C GLY A 159 11.70 -39.29 -5.97
N HIS A 160 11.61 -39.20 -7.29
CA HIS A 160 12.04 -40.22 -8.25
C HIS A 160 12.41 -39.51 -9.55
N TYR A 161 13.72 -39.43 -9.82
CA TYR A 161 14.25 -39.09 -11.13
C TYR A 161 14.14 -40.32 -12.04
N ILE A 162 13.40 -40.21 -13.14
CA ILE A 162 13.59 -41.07 -14.31
C ILE A 162 13.49 -40.17 -15.55
N PHE A 163 14.64 -39.92 -16.18
CA PHE A 163 14.73 -39.39 -17.54
C PHE A 163 14.52 -40.54 -18.54
N PRO A 164 13.85 -40.25 -19.66
CA PRO A 164 14.43 -40.54 -20.97
C PRO A 164 14.79 -39.26 -21.73
#